data_AF-A0A949KTG4-F1
#
_entry.id   AF-A0A949KTG4-F1
#
_cell.length_a   1.000
_cell.length_b   1.000
_cell.length_c   1.000
_cell.angle_alpha   90.00
_cell.angle_beta   90.00
_cell.angle_gamma   90.00
#
_symmetry.space_group_name_H-M   'P 1'
#
loop_
_entity.id
_entity.type
_entity.pdbx_description
1 polymer ?
#
loop_
_entity_poly.entity_id
_entity_poly.type
_entity_poly.pdbx_seq_one_letter_code
_entity_poly.pdbx_strand_id
1 'polypeptide(L)'
;MNIFAKNETRKNTKISFRTDDETLAQLKSICRIENKTISSLIESILTEHVLVHENPLLIEQEKRQSPRKKCSIPAVVVFKINNSKNYYNSMIVSLSSNSAQIVLKNFSQFIKLGNSFFILFNLPKNDYPLLFECTLVRSKCIDGECIIVSNFAHDTSKNSEILRKFLTFNELSGDS
;
A
#
# COMPACT_ATOMS: atom_id res chain seq x y z
N MET A 1 20.09 -28.82 -0.39
CA MET A 1 21.28 -27.96 -0.21
C MET A 1 20.81 -26.64 0.37
N ASN A 2 21.29 -26.30 1.55
CA ASN A 2 20.83 -25.16 2.34
C ASN A 2 21.84 -24.01 2.16
N ILE A 3 21.46 -22.92 1.49
CA ILE A 3 22.38 -21.84 1.10
C ILE A 3 22.53 -20.78 2.20
N PHE A 4 21.75 -20.86 3.28
CA PHE A 4 21.81 -19.87 4.37
C PHE A 4 22.43 -20.47 5.63
N ALA A 5 23.71 -20.82 5.55
CA ALA A 5 24.55 -21.05 6.71
C ALA A 5 25.78 -20.14 6.62
N LYS A 6 25.61 -18.89 7.05
CA LYS A 6 26.74 -18.05 7.47
C LYS A 6 26.27 -17.03 8.51
N ASN A 7 26.58 -17.31 9.77
CA ASN A 7 26.60 -16.31 10.84
C ASN A 7 27.77 -15.37 10.57
N GLU A 8 27.60 -14.42 9.66
CA GLU A 8 28.48 -13.26 9.61
C GLU A 8 27.90 -12.18 10.53
N THR A 9 28.73 -11.70 11.45
CA THR A 9 28.47 -10.47 12.22
C THR A 9 27.90 -9.42 11.28
N ARG A 10 26.64 -8.99 11.50
CA ARG A 10 25.96 -7.98 10.68
C ARG A 10 26.91 -6.78 10.55
N LYS A 11 27.52 -6.59 9.38
CA LYS A 11 28.29 -5.37 9.09
C LYS A 11 27.29 -4.22 9.16
N ASN A 12 27.48 -3.32 10.12
CA ASN A 12 26.71 -2.08 10.20
C ASN A 12 27.05 -1.26 8.96
N THR A 13 26.22 -1.34 7.93
CA THR A 13 26.37 -0.57 6.70
C THR A 13 25.69 0.78 6.89
N LYS A 14 26.45 1.87 6.75
CA LYS A 14 25.92 3.23 6.85
C LYS A 14 25.57 3.74 5.45
N ILE A 15 24.32 4.12 5.24
CA ILE A 15 23.87 4.81 4.04
C ILE A 15 23.93 6.32 4.32
N SER A 16 24.59 7.08 3.46
CA SER A 16 24.65 8.54 3.55
C SER A 16 24.05 9.13 2.29
N PHE A 17 23.03 9.98 2.46
CA PHE A 17 22.35 10.64 1.36
C PHE A 17 22.86 12.07 1.22
N ARG A 18 23.30 12.45 0.02
CA ARG A 18 23.64 13.84 -0.31
C ARG A 18 22.53 14.41 -1.17
N THR A 19 22.13 15.63 -0.86
CA THR A 19 21.07 16.35 -1.56
C THR A 19 21.29 17.84 -1.35
N ASP A 20 20.66 18.67 -2.18
CA ASP A 20 20.64 20.11 -2.00
C ASP A 20 19.72 20.55 -0.85
N ASP A 21 19.87 21.80 -0.42
CA ASP A 21 19.13 22.35 0.72
C ASP A 21 17.62 22.43 0.46
N GLU A 22 17.21 22.62 -0.80
CA GLU A 22 15.80 22.71 -1.18
C GLU A 22 15.10 21.37 -0.98
N THR A 23 15.69 20.30 -1.51
CA THR A 23 15.20 18.93 -1.35
C THR A 23 15.20 18.51 0.11
N LEU A 24 16.22 18.88 0.89
CA LEU A 24 16.25 18.63 2.34
C LEU A 24 15.10 19.34 3.07
N ALA A 25 14.78 20.58 2.68
CA ALA A 25 13.68 21.34 3.27
C ALA A 25 12.31 20.72 2.96
N GLN A 26 12.12 20.24 1.73
CA GLN A 26 10.91 19.52 1.33
C GLN A 26 10.75 18.21 2.13
N LEU A 27 11.81 17.40 2.23
CA LEU A 27 11.81 16.16 3.01
C LEU A 27 11.47 16.41 4.49
N LYS A 28 12.05 17.46 5.10
CA LYS A 28 11.73 17.87 6.48
C LYS A 28 10.26 18.25 6.65
N SER A 29 9.68 18.91 5.65
CA SER A 29 8.28 19.33 5.69
C SER A 29 7.35 18.11 5.66
N ILE A 30 7.62 17.14 4.79
CA ILE A 30 6.90 15.85 4.74
C ILE A 30 7.04 15.11 6.07
N CYS A 31 8.26 15.04 6.63
CA CYS A 31 8.50 14.42 7.93
C CYS A 31 7.66 15.01 9.06
N ARG A 32 7.47 16.34 9.08
CA ARG A 32 6.63 17.03 10.07
C ARG A 32 5.15 16.67 9.90
N ILE A 33 4.68 16.58 8.65
CA ILE A 33 3.29 16.23 8.34
C ILE A 33 2.99 14.78 8.72
N GLU A 34 3.91 13.86 8.39
CA GLU A 34 3.72 12.42 8.62
C GLU A 34 4.17 11.95 10.02
N ASN A 35 4.69 12.85 10.85
CA ASN A 35 5.29 12.54 12.15
C ASN A 35 6.34 11.42 12.06
N LYS A 36 7.24 11.51 11.08
CA LYS A 36 8.31 10.54 10.80
C LYS A 36 9.68 11.21 10.86
N THR A 37 10.72 10.41 11.09
CA THR A 37 12.11 10.86 10.90
C THR A 37 12.47 10.82 9.41
N ILE A 38 13.45 11.65 9.00
CA ILE A 38 13.97 11.64 7.63
C ILE A 38 14.46 10.23 7.24
N SER A 39 15.14 9.53 8.14
CA SER A 39 15.60 8.16 7.90
C SER A 39 14.44 7.20 7.63
N SER A 40 13.37 7.26 8.42
CA SER A 40 12.18 6.41 8.21
C SER A 40 11.44 6.74 6.91
N LEU A 41 11.40 8.03 6.53
CA LEU A 41 10.84 8.46 5.25
C LEU A 41 11.67 7.92 4.07
N ILE A 42 13.00 8.09 4.13
CA ILE A 42 13.92 7.59 3.09
C ILE A 42 13.85 6.07 2.99
N GLU A 43 13.84 5.36 4.12
CA GLU A 43 13.69 3.91 4.15
C GLU A 43 12.38 3.49 3.48
N SER A 44 11.26 4.15 3.79
CA SER A 44 9.96 3.86 3.15
C SER A 44 10.02 4.05 1.63
N ILE A 45 10.63 5.14 1.15
CA ILE A 45 10.78 5.43 -0.29
C ILE A 45 11.68 4.39 -0.97
N LEU A 46 12.80 4.04 -0.34
CA LEU A 46 13.73 3.04 -0.89
C LEU A 46 13.10 1.65 -0.90
N THR A 47 12.39 1.26 0.15
CA THR A 47 11.64 0.00 0.22
C THR A 47 10.58 -0.04 -0.88
N GLU A 48 9.81 1.03 -1.08
CA GLU A 48 8.85 1.11 -2.18
C GLU A 48 9.55 0.94 -3.53
N HIS A 49 10.65 1.65 -3.76
CA HIS A 49 11.42 1.58 -5.00
C HIS A 49 11.95 0.16 -5.28
N VAL A 50 12.56 -0.48 -4.29
CA VAL A 50 13.10 -1.84 -4.42
C VAL A 50 11.98 -2.86 -4.64
N LEU A 51 10.89 -2.80 -3.88
CA LEU A 51 9.74 -3.71 -4.05
C LEU A 51 9.11 -3.57 -5.45
N VAL A 52 9.14 -2.36 -6.01
CA VAL A 52 8.64 -2.06 -7.35
C VAL A 52 9.57 -2.56 -8.46
N HIS A 53 10.88 -2.40 -8.30
CA HIS A 53 11.85 -2.59 -9.38
C HIS A 53 12.59 -3.94 -9.32
N GLU A 54 12.76 -4.55 -8.15
CA GLU A 54 13.49 -5.82 -7.99
C GLU A 54 12.59 -7.07 -7.94
N ASN A 55 11.28 -6.93 -8.17
CA ASN A 55 10.37 -8.06 -8.44
C ASN A 55 9.91 -8.07 -9.92
N PRO A 56 10.79 -8.40 -10.88
CA PRO A 56 10.43 -8.49 -12.30
C PRO A 56 9.53 -9.70 -12.65
N LEU A 57 9.18 -10.57 -11.69
CA LEU A 57 8.28 -11.71 -11.89
C LEU A 57 6.79 -11.32 -12.12
N LEU A 58 6.48 -10.07 -12.45
CA LEU A 58 5.13 -9.58 -12.78
C LEU A 58 5.03 -8.85 -14.12
N ILE A 59 6.01 -9.08 -15.01
CA ILE A 59 5.93 -8.73 -16.44
C ILE A 59 5.63 -9.99 -17.27
N GLU A 60 4.80 -10.91 -16.75
CA GLU A 60 4.03 -11.75 -17.66
C GLU A 60 2.83 -10.92 -18.14
N GLN A 61 2.76 -10.79 -19.46
CA GLN A 61 1.72 -10.15 -20.22
C GLN A 61 0.35 -10.76 -19.86
N GLU A 62 -0.38 -10.16 -18.91
CA GLU A 62 -1.72 -10.62 -18.55
C GLU A 62 -2.72 -9.47 -18.58
N LYS A 63 -3.62 -9.51 -19.58
CA LYS A 63 -5.08 -9.26 -19.51
C LYS A 63 -5.61 -8.28 -18.45
N ARG A 64 -4.94 -7.17 -18.17
CA ARG A 64 -5.42 -6.18 -17.20
C ARG A 64 -6.42 -5.25 -17.87
N GLN A 65 -7.64 -5.23 -17.36
CA GLN A 65 -8.74 -4.40 -17.87
C GLN A 65 -8.67 -2.93 -17.42
N SER A 66 -7.82 -2.59 -16.43
CA SER A 66 -7.66 -1.20 -15.96
C SER A 66 -6.25 -0.90 -15.42
N PRO A 67 -5.73 0.33 -15.62
CA PRO A 67 -4.46 0.76 -15.05
C PRO A 67 -4.56 0.88 -13.52
N ARG A 68 -3.48 0.54 -12.82
CA ARG A 68 -3.34 0.67 -11.36
C ARG A 68 -2.46 1.87 -11.03
N LYS A 69 -2.98 2.77 -10.21
CA LYS A 69 -2.25 3.89 -9.62
C LYS A 69 -1.52 3.40 -8.37
N LYS A 70 -0.21 3.64 -8.30
CA LYS A 70 0.55 3.48 -7.06
C LYS A 70 0.22 4.64 -6.12
N CYS A 71 0.01 4.34 -4.85
CA CYS A 71 -0.36 5.33 -3.85
C CYS A 71 0.04 4.83 -2.46
N SER A 72 0.06 5.73 -1.47
CA SER A 72 0.22 5.37 -0.07
C SER A 72 -0.91 6.02 0.71
N ILE A 73 -2.05 5.32 0.81
CA ILE A 73 -3.26 5.85 1.43
C ILE A 73 -3.53 5.08 2.73
N PRO A 74 -3.51 5.73 3.90
CA PRO A 74 -3.92 5.11 5.15
C PRO A 74 -5.36 4.62 5.06
N ALA A 75 -5.61 3.40 5.55
CA ALA A 75 -6.92 2.78 5.51
C ALA A 75 -7.16 1.93 6.76
N VAL A 76 -8.43 1.72 7.08
CA VAL A 76 -8.87 0.76 8.09
C VAL A 76 -9.58 -0.39 7.38
N VAL A 77 -9.08 -1.61 7.58
CA VAL A 77 -9.71 -2.83 7.09
C VAL A 77 -10.51 -3.49 8.21
N VAL A 78 -11.74 -3.88 7.89
CA VAL A 78 -12.67 -4.53 8.82
C VAL A 78 -12.98 -5.94 8.32
N PHE A 79 -12.47 -6.94 9.05
CA PHE A 79 -12.83 -8.35 8.82
C PHE A 79 -13.91 -8.79 9.80
N LYS A 80 -14.85 -9.60 9.32
CA LYS A 80 -15.76 -10.35 10.19
C LYS A 80 -15.17 -11.75 10.40
N ILE A 81 -14.64 -12.01 11.59
CA ILE A 81 -14.03 -13.31 11.95
C ILE A 81 -14.79 -13.85 13.16
N ASN A 82 -15.33 -15.07 13.07
CA ASN A 82 -16.04 -15.73 14.17
C ASN A 82 -17.12 -14.84 14.84
N ASN A 83 -17.95 -14.17 14.03
CA ASN A 83 -18.96 -13.18 14.48
C ASN A 83 -18.43 -11.93 15.19
N SER A 84 -17.12 -11.76 15.33
CA SER A 84 -16.49 -10.53 15.83
C SER A 84 -15.95 -9.66 14.68
N LYS A 85 -16.07 -8.33 14.82
CA LYS A 85 -15.46 -7.38 13.89
C LYS A 85 -14.03 -7.10 14.36
N ASN A 86 -13.06 -7.32 13.50
CA ASN A 86 -11.65 -7.06 13.76
C ASN A 86 -11.20 -5.93 12.84
N TYR A 87 -10.54 -4.94 13.44
CA TYR A 87 -10.11 -3.71 12.79
C TYR A 87 -8.60 -3.70 12.65
N TYR A 88 -8.11 -3.46 11.44
CA TYR A 88 -6.68 -3.42 11.15
C TYR A 88 -6.32 -2.09 10.50
N ASN A 89 -5.34 -1.41 11.10
CA ASN A 89 -4.68 -0.30 10.45
C ASN A 89 -3.86 -0.83 9.27
N SER A 90 -4.00 -0.18 8.13
CA SER A 90 -3.48 -0.67 6.87
C SER A 90 -3.07 0.47 5.96
N MET A 91 -2.36 0.13 4.90
CA MET A 91 -1.95 1.06 3.86
C MET A 91 -2.35 0.50 2.51
N ILE A 92 -3.12 1.27 1.75
CA ILE A 92 -3.37 0.97 0.34
C ILE A 92 -2.14 1.41 -0.43
N VAL A 93 -1.48 0.44 -1.07
CA VAL A 93 -0.24 0.65 -1.84
C VAL A 93 -0.51 0.78 -3.35
N SER A 94 -1.67 0.29 -3.80
CA SER A 94 -2.09 0.42 -5.18
C SER A 94 -3.62 0.36 -5.30
N LEU A 95 -4.17 1.19 -6.19
CA LEU A 95 -5.60 1.25 -6.51
C LEU A 95 -5.84 1.17 -8.01
N SER A 96 -6.87 0.45 -8.43
CA SER A 96 -7.54 0.62 -9.72
C SER A 96 -9.01 0.96 -9.50
N SER A 97 -9.77 1.10 -10.58
CA SER A 97 -11.21 1.34 -10.52
C SER A 97 -11.99 0.20 -9.84
N ASN A 98 -11.41 -1.00 -9.78
CA ASN A 98 -12.08 -2.22 -9.32
C ASN A 98 -11.28 -3.02 -8.30
N SER A 99 -10.05 -2.64 -7.98
CA SER A 99 -9.19 -3.44 -7.10
C SER A 99 -8.28 -2.57 -6.24
N ALA A 100 -7.88 -3.12 -5.10
CA ALA A 100 -6.90 -2.53 -4.22
C ALA A 100 -5.83 -3.57 -3.84
N GLN A 101 -4.60 -3.09 -3.68
CA GLN A 101 -3.56 -3.82 -2.98
C GLN A 101 -3.31 -3.12 -1.65
N ILE A 102 -3.41 -3.87 -0.57
CA ILE A 102 -3.44 -3.34 0.79
C ILE A 102 -2.39 -4.09 1.62
N VAL A 103 -1.65 -3.37 2.44
CA VAL A 103 -0.70 -3.91 3.42
C VAL A 103 -1.31 -3.77 4.80
N LEU A 104 -1.55 -4.90 5.46
CA LEU A 104 -1.98 -4.99 6.85
C LEU A 104 -0.73 -5.06 7.74
N LYS A 105 -0.62 -4.16 8.72
CA LYS A 105 0.45 -4.19 9.72
C LYS A 105 0.00 -4.95 10.96
N ASN A 106 0.96 -5.59 11.64
CA ASN A 106 0.70 -6.37 12.87
C ASN A 106 -0.35 -7.47 12.67
N PHE A 107 -0.39 -8.07 11.48
CA PHE A 107 -1.35 -9.13 11.17
C PHE A 107 -0.77 -10.48 11.60
N SER A 108 -1.44 -11.15 12.53
CA SER A 108 -1.02 -12.48 12.97
C SER A 108 -1.29 -13.50 11.88
N GLN A 109 -0.25 -14.20 11.45
CA GLN A 109 -0.29 -15.26 10.42
C GLN A 109 -1.28 -16.41 10.73
N PHE A 110 -1.76 -16.51 11.97
CA PHE A 110 -2.72 -17.53 12.42
C PHE A 110 -4.18 -17.15 12.14
N ILE A 111 -4.44 -15.92 11.68
CA ILE A 111 -5.80 -15.45 11.42
C ILE A 111 -6.21 -15.85 10.00
N LYS A 112 -7.19 -16.75 9.91
CA LYS A 112 -7.80 -17.10 8.63
C LYS A 112 -8.61 -15.90 8.12
N LEU A 113 -8.10 -15.24 7.09
CA LEU A 113 -8.79 -14.14 6.43
C LEU A 113 -10.13 -14.64 5.87
N GLY A 114 -11.20 -13.91 6.15
CA GLY A 114 -12.48 -14.10 5.47
C GLY A 114 -12.36 -13.70 4.00
N ASN A 115 -13.22 -14.28 3.15
CA ASN A 115 -13.25 -13.92 1.73
C ASN A 115 -13.80 -12.51 1.48
N SER A 116 -14.64 -11.97 2.36
CA SER A 116 -15.17 -10.61 2.27
C SER A 116 -14.77 -9.76 3.47
N PHE A 117 -14.56 -8.48 3.20
CA PHE A 117 -14.19 -7.48 4.20
C PHE A 117 -14.58 -6.08 3.75
N PHE A 118 -14.51 -5.11 4.64
CA PHE A 118 -14.69 -3.70 4.30
C PHE A 118 -13.37 -2.96 4.40
N ILE A 119 -13.16 -1.99 3.51
CA ILE A 119 -12.07 -1.03 3.61
C ILE A 119 -12.64 0.39 3.70
N LEU A 120 -12.13 1.16 4.66
CA LEU A 120 -12.47 2.55 4.89
C LEU A 120 -11.21 3.42 4.71
N PHE A 121 -11.28 4.42 3.84
CA PHE A 121 -10.16 5.33 3.59
C PHE A 121 -10.63 6.67 3.02
N ASN A 122 -9.78 7.69 3.12
CA ASN A 122 -9.99 8.98 2.46
C ASN A 122 -9.03 9.10 1.28
N LEU A 123 -9.50 9.67 0.17
CA LEU A 123 -8.62 9.98 -0.94
C LEU A 123 -7.87 11.30 -0.68
N PRO A 124 -6.62 11.45 -1.15
CA PRO A 124 -5.93 12.73 -1.08
C PRO A 124 -6.78 13.85 -1.69
N LYS A 125 -6.88 14.98 -0.98
CA LYS A 125 -7.69 16.15 -1.37
C LYS A 125 -9.21 15.91 -1.38
N ASN A 126 -9.69 14.83 -0.76
CA ASN A 126 -11.10 14.57 -0.57
C ASN A 126 -11.36 14.02 0.84
N ASP A 127 -11.99 14.84 1.69
CA ASP A 127 -12.29 14.49 3.07
C ASP A 127 -13.51 13.57 3.21
N TYR A 128 -14.18 13.25 2.10
CA TYR A 128 -15.29 12.30 2.10
C TYR A 128 -14.76 10.86 2.26
N PRO A 129 -15.08 10.17 3.38
CA PRO A 129 -14.61 8.81 3.60
C PRO A 129 -15.28 7.83 2.65
N LEU A 130 -14.46 7.01 2.00
CA LEU A 130 -14.89 5.95 1.12
C LEU A 130 -14.90 4.62 1.85
N LEU A 131 -16.08 3.99 1.88
CA LEU A 131 -16.27 2.64 2.38
C LEU A 131 -16.56 1.73 1.18
N PHE A 132 -15.75 0.69 1.02
CA PHE A 132 -15.95 -0.34 0.01
C PHE A 132 -16.06 -1.71 0.66
N GLU A 133 -17.04 -2.50 0.24
CA GLU A 133 -16.99 -3.94 0.42
C GLU A 133 -16.00 -4.53 -0.59
N CYS A 134 -15.20 -5.49 -0.13
CA CYS A 134 -14.09 -6.06 -0.86
C CYS A 134 -14.14 -7.58 -0.77
N THR A 135 -13.81 -8.23 -1.89
CA THR A 135 -13.57 -9.67 -1.94
C THR A 135 -12.07 -9.92 -2.07
N LEU A 136 -11.52 -10.74 -1.17
CA LEU A 136 -10.13 -11.16 -1.18
C LEU A 136 -9.86 -12.03 -2.42
N VAL A 137 -8.87 -11.62 -3.21
CA VAL A 137 -8.40 -12.37 -4.39
C VAL A 137 -7.20 -13.23 -4.03
N ARG A 138 -6.21 -12.62 -3.36
CA ARG A 138 -5.02 -13.32 -2.86
C ARG A 138 -4.44 -12.60 -1.65
N SER A 139 -3.73 -13.33 -0.81
CA SER A 139 -2.98 -12.80 0.31
C SER A 139 -1.59 -13.42 0.38
N LYS A 140 -0.62 -12.69 0.92
CA LYS A 140 0.72 -13.17 1.25
C LYS A 140 1.15 -12.49 2.55
N CYS A 141 1.38 -13.28 3.58
CA CYS A 141 1.89 -12.75 4.85
C CYS A 141 3.39 -13.06 4.99
N ILE A 142 4.16 -12.08 5.45
CA ILE A 142 5.62 -12.14 5.65
C ILE A 142 5.92 -11.37 6.93
N ASP A 143 6.59 -11.99 7.89
CA ASP A 143 7.14 -11.35 9.10
C ASP A 143 6.18 -10.39 9.84
N GLY A 144 4.91 -10.80 10.02
CA GLY A 144 3.91 -10.01 10.76
C GLY A 144 3.22 -8.91 9.95
N GLU A 145 3.57 -8.77 8.67
CA GLU A 145 2.81 -7.99 7.69
C GLU A 145 2.03 -8.93 6.77
N CYS A 146 0.87 -8.49 6.29
CA CYS A 146 0.13 -9.23 5.29
C CYS A 146 -0.31 -8.35 4.13
N ILE A 147 0.15 -8.70 2.93
CA ILE A 147 -0.24 -8.06 1.69
C ILE A 147 -1.47 -8.79 1.16
N ILE A 148 -2.57 -8.06 0.98
CA ILE A 148 -3.80 -8.57 0.40
C ILE A 148 -4.09 -7.84 -0.92
N VAL A 149 -4.60 -8.58 -1.89
CA VAL A 149 -5.17 -8.03 -3.13
C VAL A 149 -6.65 -8.34 -3.12
N SER A 150 -7.46 -7.33 -3.36
CA SER A 150 -8.91 -7.44 -3.34
C SER A 150 -9.55 -6.76 -4.52
N ASN A 151 -10.76 -7.22 -4.86
CA ASN A 151 -11.66 -6.52 -5.76
C ASN A 151 -12.74 -5.80 -4.96
N PHE A 152 -13.12 -4.61 -5.38
CA PHE A 152 -14.31 -3.95 -4.87
C PHE A 152 -15.54 -4.73 -5.32
N ALA A 153 -16.51 -4.91 -4.42
CA ALA A 153 -17.83 -5.37 -4.82
C ALA A 153 -18.36 -4.40 -5.89
N HIS A 154 -18.91 -4.93 -6.98
CA HIS A 154 -19.47 -4.11 -8.04
C HIS A 154 -20.62 -3.29 -7.48
N ASP A 155 -20.39 -2.00 -7.33
CA ASP A 155 -21.36 -1.05 -6.84
C ASP A 155 -21.32 0.19 -7.75
N THR A 156 -22.50 0.58 -8.25
CA THR A 156 -22.73 1.83 -8.99
C THR A 156 -22.85 3.04 -8.06
N SER A 157 -22.41 2.91 -6.81
CA SER A 157 -22.45 3.97 -5.82
C SER A 157 -21.55 5.16 -6.17
N LYS A 158 -21.90 6.28 -5.54
CA LYS A 158 -21.13 7.53 -5.53
C LYS A 158 -19.64 7.32 -5.21
N ASN A 159 -19.31 6.30 -4.41
CA ASN A 159 -17.93 5.97 -4.05
C ASN A 159 -17.10 5.55 -5.27
N SER A 160 -17.68 4.72 -6.15
CA SER A 160 -17.05 4.29 -7.40
C SER A 160 -16.80 5.46 -8.36
N GLU A 161 -17.71 6.44 -8.41
CA GLU A 161 -17.54 7.64 -9.22
C GLU A 161 -16.41 8.53 -8.69
N ILE A 162 -16.37 8.75 -7.37
CA ILE A 162 -15.31 9.52 -6.70
C ILE A 162 -13.94 8.87 -6.95
N LEU A 163 -13.85 7.54 -6.77
CA LEU A 163 -12.62 6.80 -7.02
C LEU A 163 -12.17 6.91 -8.48
N ARG A 164 -13.10 6.76 -9.43
CA ARG A 164 -12.80 6.95 -10.87
C ARG A 164 -12.24 8.34 -11.14
N LYS A 165 -12.87 9.40 -10.62
CA LYS A 165 -12.40 10.77 -10.81
C LYS A 165 -10.97 10.94 -10.28
N PHE A 166 -10.67 10.41 -9.11
CA PHE A 166 -9.32 10.46 -8.53
C PHE A 166 -8.26 9.70 -9.36
N LEU A 167 -8.65 8.58 -9.96
CA LEU A 167 -7.76 7.81 -10.81
C LEU A 167 -7.46 8.55 -12.12
N THR A 168 -8.45 9.24 -12.71
CA THR A 168 -8.26 9.99 -13.97
C THR A 168 -7.60 11.36 -13.77
N PHE A 169 -7.81 12.05 -12.64
CA PHE A 169 -7.36 13.44 -12.46
C PHE A 169 -5.84 13.62 -12.39
N ASN A 170 -5.07 12.56 -12.09
CA ASN A 170 -3.60 12.65 -12.04
C ASN A 170 -2.90 12.22 -13.35
N GLU A 171 -3.61 11.70 -14.34
CA GLU A 171 -2.99 11.37 -15.64
C GLU A 171 -2.77 12.62 -16.51
N LEU A 172 -3.33 13.77 -16.14
CA LEU A 172 -3.16 15.05 -16.85
C LEU A 172 -2.09 15.97 -16.25
N SER A 173 -1.37 15.54 -15.20
CA SER A 173 -0.35 16.36 -14.52
C SER A 173 1.09 15.86 -14.74
N GLY A 174 1.30 15.06 -15.78
CA GLY A 174 2.55 14.35 -16.05
C GLY A 174 3.32 14.83 -17.27
N ASP A 175 3.13 16.06 -17.72
CA ASP A 175 3.99 16.73 -18.71
C ASP A 175 4.14 18.21 -18.35
N SER A 176 5.26 18.56 -17.72
CA SER A 176 5.86 19.90 -17.65
C SER A 176 7.33 19.76 -17.27
#